data_AF-A0A2G9NKC8-F1
#
_entry.id   AF-A0A2G9NKC8-F1
#
_cell.length_a   1.000
_cell.length_b   1.000
_cell.length_c   1.000
_cell.angle_alpha   90.00
_cell.angle_beta   90.00
_cell.angle_gamma   90.00
#
_symmetry.space_group_name_H-M   'P 1'
#
loop_
_entity.id
_entity.type
_entity.pdbx_description
1 polymer ?
#
loop_
_entity_poly.entity_id
_entity_poly.type
_entity_poly.pdbx_seq_one_letter_code
_entity_poly.pdbx_strand_id
1 'polypeptide(L)' 'MTKSRVIWGWGIIILGIVIISISPLLKFIPLIYGISIFIIGLFILFNKDEDKIEQIRNVRRSKK' A
#
# COMPACT_ATOMS: atom_id res chain seq x y z
N MET A 1 10.89 3.98 7.29
CA MET A 1 10.32 2.92 6.42
C MET A 1 10.41 1.60 7.14
N THR A 2 9.34 1.21 7.80
CA THR A 2 9.23 -0.15 8.32
C THR A 2 8.96 -1.13 7.22
N LYS A 3 9.74 -2.22 7.25
CA LYS A 3 9.81 -3.21 6.17
C LYS A 3 8.43 -3.83 5.91
N SER A 4 7.61 -3.97 6.95
CA SER A 4 6.22 -4.42 6.87
C SER A 4 5.35 -3.52 5.99
N ARG A 5 5.32 -2.21 6.20
CA ARG A 5 4.53 -1.27 5.39
C ARG A 5 4.97 -1.27 3.93
N VAL A 6 6.28 -1.31 3.70
CA VAL A 6 6.83 -1.35 2.34
C VAL A 6 6.41 -2.65 1.63
N ILE A 7 6.49 -3.80 2.30
CA ILE A 7 6.06 -5.10 1.73
C ILE A 7 4.55 -5.10 1.43
N TRP A 8 3.72 -4.66 2.38
CA TRP A 8 2.26 -4.60 2.19
C TRP A 8 1.85 -3.57 1.13
N GLY A 9 2.46 -2.39 1.12
CA GLY A 9 2.22 -1.35 0.12
C GLY A 9 2.57 -1.83 -1.28
N TRP A 10 3.74 -2.46 -1.47
CA TRP A 10 4.10 -3.06 -2.75
C TRP A 10 3.16 -4.21 -3.14
N GLY A 11 2.77 -5.07 -2.20
CA GLY A 11 1.83 -6.16 -2.46
C GLY A 11 0.48 -5.66 -3.00
N ILE A 12 -0.09 -4.61 -2.39
CA ILE A 12 -1.36 -4.02 -2.81
C ILE A 12 -1.22 -3.29 -4.15
N ILE A 13 -0.11 -2.59 -4.39
CA ILE A 13 0.18 -1.94 -5.67
C ILE A 13 0.26 -2.98 -6.80
N ILE A 14 1.00 -4.08 -6.60
CA ILE A 14 1.14 -5.16 -7.57
C ILE A 14 -0.23 -5.79 -7.86
N LEU A 15 -1.04 -6.05 -6.83
CA LEU A 15 -2.39 -6.58 -6.99
C LEU A 15 -3.27 -5.65 -7.84
N GLY A 16 -3.23 -4.34 -7.58
CA GLY A 16 -3.95 -3.34 -8.38
C GLY A 16 -3.50 -3.34 -9.85
N ILE A 17 -2.20 -3.41 -10.11
CA ILE A 17 -1.64 -3.47 -11.48
C ILE A 17 -2.11 -4.74 -12.21
N VAL A 18 -2.13 -5.89 -11.55
CA VAL A 18 -2.61 -7.14 -12.15
C VAL A 18 -4.08 -7.01 -12.54
N ILE A 19 -4.92 -6.48 -11.67
CA ILE A 19 -6.36 -6.26 -11.92
C ILE A 19 -6.56 -5.29 -13.09
N ILE A 20 -5.80 -4.20 -13.16
CA ILE A 20 -5.81 -3.26 -14.29
C ILE A 20 -5.40 -3.96 -15.58
N SER A 21 -4.37 -4.80 -15.54
CA SER A 21 -3.81 -5.48 -16.71
C SER A 21 -4.76 -6.51 -17.32
N ILE A 22 -5.56 -7.20 -16.49
CA ILE A 22 -6.58 -8.16 -16.96
C ILE A 22 -7.92 -7.50 -17.30
N SER A 23 -8.13 -6.24 -16.90
CA SER A 23 -9.40 -5.53 -17.12
C SER A 23 -9.84 -5.45 -18.59
N PRO A 24 -8.97 -5.26 -19.59
CA PRO A 24 -9.39 -5.22 -20.99
C PRO A 24 -10.07 -6.53 -21.46
N LEU A 25 -9.74 -7.66 -20.80
CA LEU A 25 -10.28 -8.99 -21.13
C LEU A 25 -11.64 -9.26 -20.47
N LEU A 26 -11.99 -8.54 -19.41
CA LEU A 26 -13.14 -8.83 -18.53
C LEU A 26 -14.23 -7.73 -18.56
N LYS A 27 -14.17 -6.80 -19.54
CA LYS A 27 -14.94 -5.53 -19.63
C LYS A 27 -14.39 -4.42 -18.71
N PHE A 28 -14.80 -3.18 -18.93
CA PHE A 28 -14.28 -2.00 -18.22
C PHE A 28 -14.63 -1.93 -16.71
N ILE A 29 -15.46 -2.83 -16.18
CA ILE A 29 -15.89 -2.84 -14.77
C ILE A 29 -14.71 -3.05 -13.80
N PRO A 30 -13.87 -4.09 -13.96
CA PRO A 30 -12.67 -4.29 -13.15
C PRO A 30 -11.67 -3.13 -13.18
N LEU A 31 -11.70 -2.26 -14.18
CA LEU A 31 -10.81 -1.10 -14.26
C LEU A 31 -11.03 -0.12 -13.10
N ILE A 32 -12.30 0.11 -12.73
CA ILE A 32 -12.69 1.01 -11.63
C ILE A 32 -12.14 0.47 -10.29
N TYR A 33 -12.22 -0.84 -10.09
CA TYR A 33 -11.71 -1.50 -8.89
C TYR A 33 -10.18 -1.54 -8.87
N GLY A 34 -9.54 -1.84 -10.01
CA GLY A 34 -8.09 -1.86 -10.13
C GLY A 34 -7.44 -0.52 -9.83
N ILE A 35 -8.01 0.58 -10.36
CA ILE A 35 -7.57 1.95 -10.08
C ILE A 35 -7.75 2.29 -8.60
N SER A 36 -8.90 1.94 -8.01
CA SER A 36 -9.16 2.21 -6.59
C SER A 36 -8.17 1.47 -5.67
N ILE A 37 -7.89 0.20 -5.96
CA ILE A 37 -6.91 -0.62 -5.22
C ILE A 37 -5.50 -0.04 -5.36
N PHE A 38 -5.13 0.39 -6.57
CA PHE A 38 -3.84 1.01 -6.83
C PHE A 38 -3.65 2.31 -6.02
N ILE A 39 -4.67 3.17 -5.98
CA ILE A 39 -4.65 4.41 -5.18
C ILE A 39 -4.50 4.09 -3.69
N ILE A 40 -5.21 3.09 -3.17
CA ILE A 40 -5.08 2.64 -1.78
C ILE A 40 -3.66 2.14 -1.49
N GLY A 41 -3.08 1.35 -2.40
CA GLY A 41 -1.70 0.85 -2.29
C GLY A 41 -0.67 1.98 -2.25
N LEU A 42 -0.84 3.00 -3.10
CA LEU A 42 -0.03 4.22 -3.06
C LEU A 42 -0.19 4.95 -1.73
N PHE A 43 -1.44 5.12 -1.26
CA PHE A 43 -1.69 5.80 0.01
C PHE A 43 -0.99 5.09 1.15
N ILE A 44 -1.06 3.75 1.23
CA ILE A 44 -0.37 2.95 2.26
C ILE A 44 1.16 3.11 2.16
N LEU A 45 1.72 3.10 0.95
CA LEU A 45 3.18 3.24 0.76
C LEU A 45 3.69 4.64 1.16
N PHE A 46 2.93 5.68 0.80
CA PHE A 46 3.27 7.08 1.02
C PHE A 46 2.78 7.65 2.36
N ASN A 47 1.98 6.91 3.13
CA ASN A 47 1.49 7.37 4.43
C ASN A 47 2.64 7.41 5.45
N LYS A 48 3.32 8.57 5.49
CA LYS A 48 4.44 8.89 6.39
C LYS A 48 4.03 8.91 7.86
N ASP A 49 2.74 8.98 8.18
CA ASP A 49 2.29 9.06 9.57
C ASP A 49 2.48 7.73 10.33
N GLU A 50 2.48 6.58 9.64
CA GLU A 50 2.89 5.30 10.26
C GLU A 50 4.38 5.31 10.68
N ASP A 51 5.25 5.94 9.87
CA ASP A 51 6.69 6.02 10.21
C ASP A 51 6.90 6.86 11.49
N LYS A 52 6.06 7.88 11.74
CA LYS A 52 6.13 8.70 12.96
C LYS A 52 5.70 7.91 14.20
N ILE A 53 4.62 7.12 14.10
CA ILE A 53 4.14 6.28 15.21
C ILE A 53 5.21 5.25 15.59
N GLU A 54 5.87 4.66 14.60
CA GLU A 54 6.90 3.66 14.82
C GLU A 54 8.21 4.25 15.36
N GLN A 55 8.57 5.47 14.95
CA GLN A 55 9.64 6.24 15.60
C GLN A 55 9.35 6.47 17.08
N ILE A 56 8.14 6.93 17.44
CA ILE A 56 7.76 7.16 18.84
C ILE A 56 7.80 5.84 19.63
N ARG A 57 7.36 4.72 19.04
CA ARG A 57 7.41 3.39 19.65
C ARG A 57 8.85 2.92 19.88
N ASN A 58 9.75 3.10 18.92
CA ASN A 58 11.16 2.75 19.05
C ASN A 58 11.88 3.60 20.11
N VAL A 59 11.60 4.92 20.15
CA VAL A 59 12.16 5.81 21.19
C VAL A 59 11.72 5.36 22.59
N ARG A 60 10.45 4.97 22.77
CA ARG A 60 9.97 4.46 24.07
C ARG A 60 10.55 3.09 24.45
N ARG A 61 10.83 2.22 23.48
CA ARG A 61 11.48 0.91 23.73
C ARG A 61 12.95 1.04 24.10
N SER A 62 13.65 2.02 23.53
CA SER A 62 15.08 2.26 23.81
C SER A 62 15.35 2.94 25.16
N LYS A 63 14.32 3.53 25.79
CA LYS A 63 14.42 4.22 27.09
C LYS A 63 14.12 3.30 28.30
N LYS A 64 13.86 2.02 28.07
CA LYS A 64 13.53 1.02 29.09
C LYS A 64 14.63 -0.04 29.11
#